data_AF-A0A2G6GR21-F1
#
_entry.id   AF-A0A2G6GR21-F1
#
_cell.length_a   1.000
_cell.length_b   1.000
_cell.length_c   1.000
_cell.angle_alpha   90.00
_cell.angle_beta   90.00
_cell.angle_gamma   90.00
#
_symmetry.space_group_name_H-M   'P 1'
#
loop_
_entity.id
_entity.type
_entity.pdbx_description
1 polymer ?
#
loop_
_entity_poly.entity_id
_entity_poly.type
_entity_poly.pdbx_seq_one_letter_code
_entity_poly.pdbx_strand_id
1 'polypeptide(L)'
;MLDINTLVILILMILVAGINMISGLLIIILERTNTIGILKALGTSNWSVRKLFLYQAVFIIGKGLLWGNIIGIAFCLIQNYFEVIPLDPVNYYVDTVPININWLYIILLNIGSAVITFAMLLIPSYLITKISPVKAIRFE
;
A
#
# COMPACT_ATOMS: atom_id res chain seq x y z
N MET A 1 -21.43 10.21 -16.13
CA MET A 1 -20.38 11.20 -15.74
C MET A 1 -19.76 10.87 -14.38
N LEU A 2 -20.51 10.35 -13.40
CA LEU A 2 -19.98 9.91 -12.10
C LEU A 2 -18.90 8.82 -12.21
N ASP A 3 -19.04 7.86 -13.13
CA ASP A 3 -18.10 6.73 -13.24
C ASP A 3 -16.67 7.14 -13.62
N ILE A 4 -16.54 8.15 -14.49
CA ILE A 4 -15.22 8.67 -14.91
C ILE A 4 -14.52 9.35 -13.72
N ASN A 5 -15.24 10.13 -12.93
CA ASN A 5 -14.68 10.79 -11.75
C ASN A 5 -14.20 9.76 -10.72
N THR A 6 -15.02 8.74 -10.43
CA THR A 6 -14.65 7.67 -9.50
C THR A 6 -13.39 6.93 -9.96
N LEU A 7 -13.29 6.63 -11.25
CA LEU A 7 -12.13 5.96 -11.83
C LEU A 7 -10.86 6.83 -11.74
N VAL A 8 -10.96 8.13 -12.04
CA VAL A 8 -9.84 9.08 -11.92
C VAL A 8 -9.35 9.17 -10.48
N ILE A 9 -10.27 9.31 -9.52
CA ILE A 9 -9.93 9.39 -8.09
C ILE A 9 -9.26 8.08 -7.62
N LEU A 10 -9.78 6.93 -8.04
CA LEU A 10 -9.23 5.63 -7.67
C LEU A 10 -7.81 5.42 -8.22
N ILE A 11 -7.57 5.79 -9.48
CA ILE A 11 -6.22 5.74 -10.08
C ILE A 11 -5.27 6.68 -9.34
N LEU A 12 -5.70 7.90 -9.04
CA LEU A 12 -4.86 8.88 -8.34
C LEU A 12 -4.50 8.41 -6.93
N MET A 13 -5.45 7.84 -6.19
CA MET A 13 -5.20 7.27 -4.87
C MET A 13 -4.21 6.10 -4.93
N ILE A 14 -4.35 5.20 -5.91
CA ILE A 14 -3.40 4.09 -6.10
C ILE A 14 -2.00 4.61 -6.42
N LEU A 15 -1.88 5.63 -7.27
CA LEU A 15 -0.59 6.25 -7.61
C LEU A 15 0.07 6.88 -6.38
N VAL A 16 -0.66 7.70 -5.63
CA VAL A 16 -0.14 8.36 -4.43
C VAL A 16 0.27 7.33 -3.38
N ALA A 17 -0.55 6.31 -3.13
CA ALA A 17 -0.23 5.22 -2.22
C ALA A 17 1.01 4.44 -2.68
N GLY A 18 1.12 4.14 -3.97
CA GLY A 18 2.25 3.43 -4.56
C GLY A 18 3.56 4.20 -4.43
N ILE A 19 3.57 5.50 -4.71
CA ILE A 19 4.74 6.37 -4.53
C ILE A 19 5.16 6.40 -3.06
N ASN A 20 4.21 6.56 -2.13
CA ASN A 20 4.51 6.55 -0.70
C ASN A 20 5.10 5.21 -0.24
N MET A 21 4.57 4.09 -0.73
CA MET A 21 5.10 2.76 -0.46
C MET A 21 6.53 2.58 -1.01
N ILE A 22 6.80 3.05 -2.22
CA ILE A 22 8.15 3.01 -2.82
C ILE A 22 9.12 3.83 -1.95
N SER A 23 8.76 5.06 -1.60
CA SER A 23 9.58 5.92 -0.75
C SER A 23 9.85 5.30 0.61
N GLY A 24 8.82 4.73 1.25
CA GLY A 24 8.96 4.03 2.53
C GLY A 24 9.90 2.83 2.44
N LEU A 25 9.76 1.98 1.41
CA LEU A 25 10.66 0.85 1.21
C LEU A 25 12.11 1.30 0.95
N LEU A 26 12.30 2.36 0.16
CA LEU A 26 13.63 2.92 -0.10
C LEU A 26 14.29 3.44 1.17
N ILE A 27 13.55 4.17 2.02
CA ILE A 27 14.06 4.64 3.32
C ILE A 27 14.52 3.45 4.17
N ILE A 28 13.70 2.41 4.28
CA ILE A 28 14.04 1.20 5.04
C ILE A 28 15.30 0.52 4.49
N ILE A 29 15.47 0.47 3.17
CA ILE A 29 16.68 -0.07 2.54
C ILE A 29 17.89 0.81 2.89
N LEU A 30 17.76 2.13 2.79
CA LEU A 30 18.84 3.08 3.05
C LEU A 30 19.31 3.01 4.51
N GLU A 31 18.39 3.05 5.47
CA GLU A 31 18.69 2.89 6.90
C GLU A 31 19.37 1.56 7.23
N ARG A 32 19.06 0.49 6.47
CA ARG A 32 19.63 -0.84 6.67
C ARG A 32 20.78 -1.16 5.71
N THR A 33 21.35 -0.18 5.01
CA THR A 33 22.42 -0.39 4.02
C THR A 33 23.66 -1.04 4.63
N ASN A 34 24.07 -0.60 5.83
CA ASN A 34 25.22 -1.17 6.54
C ASN A 34 24.98 -2.66 6.87
N THR A 35 23.82 -3.00 7.44
CA THR A 35 23.43 -4.39 7.72
C THR A 35 23.37 -5.24 6.46
N ILE A 36 22.87 -4.70 5.34
CA ILE A 36 22.89 -5.38 4.03
C ILE A 36 24.33 -5.66 3.59
N GLY A 37 25.24 -4.69 3.77
CA GLY A 37 26.66 -4.82 3.49
C GLY A 37 27.32 -5.96 4.28
N ILE A 38 27.05 -6.03 5.58
CA ILE A 38 27.55 -7.09 6.47
C ILE A 38 27.01 -8.46 6.04
N LEU A 39 25.70 -8.58 5.79
CA LEU A 39 25.09 -9.84 5.35
C LEU A 39 25.71 -10.35 4.04
N LYS A 40 25.95 -9.45 3.09
CA LYS A 40 26.62 -9.80 1.82
C LYS A 40 28.09 -10.17 2.02
N ALA A 41 28.81 -9.49 2.93
CA ALA A 41 30.19 -9.82 3.27
C ALA A 41 30.32 -11.21 3.92
N LEU A 42 29.30 -11.63 4.69
CA LEU A 42 29.18 -12.98 5.25
C LEU A 42 28.78 -14.05 4.21
N GLY A 43 28.62 -13.68 2.93
CA GLY A 43 28.28 -14.62 1.84
C GLY A 43 26.79 -14.77 1.56
N THR A 44 25.92 -13.93 2.14
CA THR A 44 24.47 -13.99 1.84
C THR A 44 24.20 -13.54 0.40
N SER A 45 23.42 -14.34 -0.33
CA SER A 45 23.03 -14.00 -1.70
C SER A 45 22.16 -12.72 -1.76
N ASN A 46 22.32 -11.94 -2.83
CA ASN A 46 21.48 -10.76 -3.10
C ASN A 46 19.98 -11.12 -3.13
N TRP A 47 19.65 -12.34 -3.55
CA TRP A 47 18.27 -12.81 -3.63
C TRP A 47 17.66 -13.03 -2.24
N SER A 48 18.41 -13.64 -1.31
CA SER A 48 17.96 -13.83 0.07
C SER A 48 17.70 -12.50 0.78
N VAL A 49 18.59 -11.52 0.60
CA VAL A 49 18.40 -10.17 1.15
C VAL A 49 17.15 -9.53 0.55
N ARG A 50 17.01 -9.54 -0.78
CA ARG A 50 15.82 -8.98 -1.45
C ARG A 50 14.53 -9.62 -0.96
N LYS A 51 14.51 -10.94 -0.77
CA LYS A 51 13.34 -11.68 -0.27
C LYS A 51 12.93 -11.21 1.13
N LEU A 52 13.90 -10.94 2.01
CA LEU A 52 13.64 -10.45 3.36
C LEU A 52 12.95 -9.07 3.35
N PHE A 53 13.43 -8.14 2.53
CA PHE A 53 12.78 -6.82 2.39
C PHE A 53 11.40 -6.91 1.73
N LEU A 54 11.22 -7.79 0.74
CA LEU A 54 9.90 -8.03 0.15
C LEU A 54 8.90 -8.61 1.17
N TYR A 55 9.33 -9.54 2.02
CA TYR A 55 8.47 -10.04 3.10
C TYR A 55 8.11 -8.95 4.10
N GLN A 56 9.07 -8.12 4.48
CA GLN A 56 8.81 -6.97 5.35
C GLN A 56 7.78 -6.01 4.72
N ALA A 57 7.90 -5.77 3.42
CA ALA A 57 6.97 -4.90 2.72
C ALA A 57 5.55 -5.50 2.61
N VAL A 58 5.44 -6.80 2.33
CA VAL A 58 4.14 -7.52 2.37
C VAL A 58 3.52 -7.46 3.76
N PHE A 59 4.32 -7.55 4.82
CA PHE A 59 3.82 -7.42 6.18
C PHE A 59 3.28 -6.02 6.48
N ILE A 60 3.95 -4.97 5.99
CA ILE A 60 3.48 -3.58 6.10
C ILE A 60 2.17 -3.40 5.31
N ILE A 61 2.10 -3.92 4.07
CA ILE A 61 0.88 -3.90 3.26
C ILE A 61 -0.26 -4.61 3.99
N GLY A 62 -0.03 -5.81 4.52
CA GLY A 62 -1.06 -6.58 5.22
C GLY A 62 -1.61 -5.86 6.44
N LYS A 63 -0.74 -5.23 7.25
CA LYS A 63 -1.17 -4.37 8.36
C LYS A 63 -1.95 -3.15 7.90
N GLY A 64 -1.50 -2.49 6.83
CA GLY A 64 -2.17 -1.34 6.24
C GLY A 64 -3.57 -1.69 5.74
N LEU A 65 -3.72 -2.83 5.05
CA LEU A 65 -5.02 -3.35 4.62
C LEU A 65 -5.91 -3.67 5.83
N LEU A 66 -5.39 -4.35 6.85
CA LEU A 66 -6.18 -4.69 8.03
C LEU A 66 -6.76 -3.44 8.69
N TRP A 67 -5.92 -2.45 8.99
CA TRP A 67 -6.38 -1.19 9.60
C TRP A 67 -7.26 -0.37 8.65
N GLY A 68 -6.92 -0.33 7.36
CA GLY A 68 -7.71 0.37 6.35
C GLY A 68 -9.12 -0.20 6.20
N ASN A 69 -9.28 -1.52 6.22
CA ASN A 69 -10.61 -2.15 6.19
C ASN A 69 -11.39 -1.89 7.46
N ILE A 70 -10.76 -1.96 8.65
CA ILE A 70 -11.43 -1.64 9.91
C ILE A 70 -11.98 -0.21 9.87
N ILE A 71 -11.14 0.75 9.48
CA ILE A 71 -11.52 2.16 9.41
C ILE A 71 -12.59 2.38 8.32
N GLY A 72 -12.41 1.82 7.13
CA GLY A 72 -13.36 1.96 6.03
C GLY A 72 -14.74 1.36 6.32
N ILE A 73 -14.78 0.16 6.89
CA ILE A 73 -16.03 -0.49 7.30
C ILE A 73 -16.68 0.29 8.44
N ALA A 74 -15.89 0.78 9.42
CA ALA A 74 -16.42 1.62 10.49
C ALA A 74 -17.08 2.89 9.94
N PHE A 75 -16.46 3.57 8.97
CA PHE A 75 -17.07 4.72 8.30
C PHE A 75 -18.37 4.34 7.57
N CYS A 76 -18.39 3.22 6.85
CA CYS A 76 -19.61 2.73 6.21
C CYS A 76 -20.73 2.46 7.24
N LEU A 77 -20.41 1.84 8.38
CA LEU A 77 -21.41 1.58 9.41
C LEU A 77 -21.90 2.88 10.07
N ILE A 78 -21.01 3.81 10.39
CA ILE A 78 -21.39 5.11 10.97
C ILE A 78 -22.32 5.86 10.03
N GLN A 79 -22.01 5.94 8.74
CA GLN A 79 -22.89 6.60 7.77
C GLN A 79 -24.23 5.87 7.60
N ASN A 80 -24.27 4.54 7.74
CA ASN A 80 -25.52 3.77 7.68
C ASN A 80 -26.45 4.06 8.88
N TYR A 81 -25.89 4.13 10.10
CA TYR A 81 -26.68 4.29 11.33
C TYR A 81 -26.96 5.74 11.70
N PHE A 82 -26.04 6.67 11.42
CA PHE A 82 -26.13 8.06 11.85
C PHE A 82 -26.49 9.03 10.72
N GLU A 83 -26.56 8.56 9.48
CA GLU A 83 -26.99 9.36 8.31
C GLU A 83 -26.29 10.74 8.23
N VAL A 84 -25.01 10.77 8.63
CA VAL A 84 -24.25 11.99 8.95
C VAL A 84 -24.12 12.94 7.75
N ILE A 85 -24.13 12.38 6.54
CA ILE A 85 -24.16 13.13 5.28
C ILE A 85 -25.60 13.08 4.73
N PRO A 86 -26.44 14.08 5.02
CA PRO A 86 -27.73 14.24 4.37
C PRO A 86 -27.51 14.62 2.90
N LEU A 87 -28.26 14.01 2.00
CA LEU A 87 -28.31 14.41 0.60
C LEU A 87 -29.46 15.38 0.39
N ASP A 88 -29.22 16.44 -0.38
CA ASP A 88 -30.28 17.38 -0.75
C ASP A 88 -31.26 16.67 -1.72
N PRO A 89 -32.52 16.39 -1.32
CA PRO A 89 -33.42 15.49 -2.04
C PRO A 89 -33.72 15.95 -3.48
N VAL A 90 -33.55 17.25 -3.74
CA VAL A 90 -33.82 17.92 -5.02
C VAL A 90 -32.88 17.46 -6.14
N ASN A 91 -31.65 17.03 -5.82
CA ASN A 91 -30.67 16.62 -6.84
C ASN A 91 -30.41 15.11 -6.90
N TYR A 92 -30.74 14.34 -5.84
CA TYR A 92 -30.29 12.95 -5.72
C TYR A 92 -31.40 11.90 -5.50
N TYR A 93 -32.68 12.27 -5.36
CA TYR A 93 -33.81 11.32 -5.23
C TYR A 93 -33.68 10.25 -4.11
N VAL A 94 -32.76 10.44 -3.16
CA VAL A 94 -32.57 9.60 -1.97
C VAL A 94 -32.18 10.51 -0.80
N ASP A 95 -32.82 10.32 0.35
CA ASP A 95 -32.60 11.13 1.55
C ASP A 95 -31.20 10.92 2.17
N THR A 96 -30.59 9.74 1.93
CA THR A 96 -29.25 9.36 2.39
C THR A 96 -28.51 8.47 1.39
N VAL A 97 -27.18 8.43 1.46
CA VAL A 97 -26.34 7.61 0.57
C VAL A 97 -26.60 6.15 0.93
N PRO A 98 -27.27 5.34 0.08
CA PRO A 98 -27.52 3.95 0.41
C PRO A 98 -26.21 3.17 0.38
N ILE A 99 -25.77 2.69 1.55
CA ILE A 99 -24.52 1.93 1.66
C ILE A 99 -24.82 0.46 1.41
N ASN A 100 -24.45 -0.02 0.23
CA ASN A 100 -24.47 -1.44 -0.09
C ASN A 100 -23.07 -2.04 0.14
N ILE A 101 -22.87 -2.67 1.31
CA ILE A 101 -21.64 -3.39 1.62
C ILE A 101 -21.67 -4.74 0.92
N ASN A 102 -21.03 -4.81 -0.25
CA ASN A 102 -20.79 -6.08 -0.93
C ASN A 102 -19.41 -6.63 -0.57
N TRP A 103 -19.39 -7.73 0.19
CA TRP A 103 -18.17 -8.43 0.59
C TRP A 103 -17.29 -8.84 -0.59
N LEU A 104 -17.87 -9.17 -1.74
CA LEU A 104 -17.12 -9.54 -2.93
C LEU A 104 -16.29 -8.37 -3.46
N TYR A 105 -16.84 -7.15 -3.50
CA TYR A 105 -16.09 -5.97 -3.92
C TYR A 105 -14.96 -5.62 -2.93
N ILE A 106 -15.20 -5.77 -1.63
CA ILE A 106 -14.16 -5.55 -0.61
C ILE A 106 -13.00 -6.52 -0.79
N ILE A 107 -13.29 -7.81 -0.98
CA ILE A 107 -12.26 -8.83 -1.21
C ILE A 107 -11.51 -8.55 -2.51
N LEU A 108 -12.22 -8.23 -3.60
CA LEU A 108 -11.60 -7.93 -4.90
C LEU A 108 -10.69 -6.71 -4.82
N LEU A 109 -11.11 -5.66 -4.11
CA LEU A 109 -10.35 -4.43 -3.91
C LEU A 109 -9.10 -4.69 -3.06
N ASN A 110 -9.22 -5.48 -1.98
CA ASN A 110 -8.08 -5.88 -1.17
C ASN A 110 -7.04 -6.67 -1.97
N ILE A 111 -7.49 -7.67 -2.73
CA ILE A 111 -6.58 -8.48 -3.56
C ILE A 111 -5.94 -7.61 -4.65
N GLY A 112 -6.74 -6.80 -5.35
CA GLY A 112 -6.26 -5.92 -6.41
C GLY A 112 -5.23 -4.91 -5.91
N SER A 113 -5.53 -4.21 -4.81
CA SER A 113 -4.61 -3.24 -4.22
C SER A 113 -3.33 -3.88 -3.68
N ALA A 114 -3.43 -5.06 -3.04
CA ALA A 114 -2.27 -5.82 -2.58
C ALA A 114 -1.35 -6.21 -3.75
N VAL A 115 -1.92 -6.77 -4.83
CA VAL A 115 -1.17 -7.21 -6.01
C VAL A 115 -0.49 -6.04 -6.71
N ILE A 116 -1.21 -4.93 -6.93
CA ILE A 116 -0.67 -3.74 -7.59
C ILE A 116 0.47 -3.15 -6.75
N THR A 117 0.24 -2.96 -5.44
CA THR A 117 1.26 -2.39 -4.55
C THR A 117 2.49 -3.29 -4.48
N PHE A 118 2.30 -4.61 -4.35
CA PHE A 118 3.40 -5.57 -4.35
C PHE A 118 4.20 -5.51 -5.66
N ALA A 119 3.53 -5.45 -6.80
CA ALA A 119 4.17 -5.32 -8.11
C ALA A 119 5.00 -4.02 -8.21
N MET A 120 4.48 -2.90 -7.72
CA MET A 120 5.20 -1.62 -7.69
C MET A 120 6.48 -1.71 -6.85
N LEU A 121 6.45 -2.43 -5.72
CA LEU A 121 7.61 -2.60 -4.83
C LEU A 121 8.71 -3.50 -5.41
N LEU A 122 8.41 -4.31 -6.42
CA LEU A 122 9.43 -5.10 -7.10
C LEU A 122 10.50 -4.21 -7.76
N ILE A 123 10.13 -3.01 -8.22
CA ILE A 123 11.03 -2.04 -8.85
C ILE A 123 12.11 -1.55 -7.87
N PRO A 124 11.79 -0.90 -6.74
CA PRO A 124 12.79 -0.45 -5.79
C PRO A 124 13.53 -1.60 -5.12
N SER A 125 12.92 -2.77 -4.95
CA SER A 125 13.61 -3.94 -4.40
C SER A 125 14.83 -4.39 -5.22
N TYR A 126 14.89 -4.04 -6.51
CA TYR A 126 16.05 -4.33 -7.35
C TYR A 126 17.25 -3.44 -7.03
N LEU A 127 17.06 -2.25 -6.43
CA LEU A 127 18.19 -1.40 -6.02
C LEU A 127 19.10 -2.11 -5.00
N ILE A 128 18.55 -3.04 -4.21
CA ILE A 128 19.29 -3.86 -3.23
C ILE A 128 20.42 -4.65 -3.91
N THR A 129 20.23 -5.09 -5.16
CA THR A 129 21.27 -5.86 -5.88
C THR A 129 22.47 -4.99 -6.26
N LYS A 130 22.27 -3.68 -6.43
CA LYS A 130 23.32 -2.70 -6.78
C LYS A 130 24.15 -2.21 -5.59
N ILE A 131 23.72 -2.47 -4.35
CA ILE A 131 24.46 -2.08 -3.15
C ILE A 131 25.72 -2.94 -3.03
N SER A 132 26.91 -2.32 -3.14
CA SER A 132 28.19 -3.02 -2.97
C SER A 132 28.63 -3.03 -1.49
N PRO A 133 29.14 -4.16 -0.96
CA PRO A 133 29.51 -4.29 0.45
C PRO A 133 30.58 -3.28 0.88
N VAL A 134 31.58 -3.08 0.02
CA VAL A 134 32.73 -2.20 0.28
C VAL A 134 32.32 -0.73 0.40
N LYS A 135 31.29 -0.28 -0.34
CA LYS A 135 30.78 1.09 -0.17
C LYS A 135 29.88 1.17 1.05
N ALA A 136 29.02 0.19 1.29
CA ALA A 136 28.08 0.17 2.41
C ALA A 136 28.74 0.24 3.80
N ILE A 137 29.90 -0.41 3.96
CA ILE A 137 30.64 -0.46 5.25
C ILE A 137 31.53 0.78 5.44
N ARG A 138 31.93 1.45 4.35
CA ARG A 138 32.83 2.61 4.38
C ARG A 138 32.11 3.95 4.57
N PHE A 139 30.78 3.94 4.75
CA PHE A 139 29.95 5.11 5.04
C PHE A 139 29.73 5.34 6.55
N GLU A 140 30.49 4.65 7.39
CA GLU A 140 30.78 5.08 8.77
C GLU A 140 32.23 5.59 8.86
#